data_AF-A0A2N2S5J4-F1
#
_entry.id   AF-A0A2N2S5J4-F1
#
_cell.length_a   1.000
_cell.length_b   1.000
_cell.length_c   1.000
_cell.angle_alpha   90.00
_cell.angle_beta   90.00
_cell.angle_gamma   90.00
#
_symmetry.space_group_name_H-M   'P 1'
#
loop_
_entity.id
_entity.type
_entity.pdbx_description
1 polymer ?
#
loop_
_entity_poly.entity_id
_entity_poly.type
_entity_poly.pdbx_seq_one_letter_code
_entity_poly.pdbx_strand_id
1 'polypeptide(L)' 'VRFEGTESGLMLQAMPGVFCAGEMLDWEAPTGGYLLTACFASGRAAGRGVVDWLAGCGQ' A
#
# COMPACT_ATOMS: atom_id res chain seq x y z
N VAL A 1 -5.01 -7.56 4.51
CA VAL A 1 -3.74 -7.91 3.82
C VAL A 1 -2.59 -7.72 4.79
N ARG A 2 -1.81 -8.76 5.10
CA ARG A 2 -0.69 -8.62 6.04
C ARG A 2 0.42 -7.76 5.47
N PHE A 3 1.01 -6.89 6.30
CA PHE A 3 2.12 -6.02 5.90
C PHE A 3 3.33 -6.82 5.40
N GLU A 4 3.62 -7.96 6.01
CA GLU A 4 4.73 -8.85 5.62
C GLU A 4 4.53 -9.45 4.22
N GLY A 5 3.29 -9.51 3.74
CA GLY A 5 2.96 -9.95 2.38
C GLY A 5 3.09 -8.85 1.33
N THR A 6 3.56 -7.67 1.72
CA THR A 6 3.82 -6.52 0.83
C THR A 6 5.30 -6.19 0.78
N GLU A 7 5.75 -5.59 -0.32
CA GLU A 7 7.10 -5.04 -0.43
C GLU A 7 7.13 -3.51 -0.36
N SER A 8 8.30 -2.91 -0.61
CA SER A 8 8.43 -1.45 -0.66
C SER A 8 7.45 -0.85 -1.68
N GLY A 9 6.63 0.09 -1.24
CA GLY A 9 5.57 0.66 -2.08
C GLY A 9 4.23 -0.08 -2.01
N LEU A 10 4.06 -1.03 -1.09
CA LEU A 10 2.79 -1.73 -0.81
C LEU A 10 2.25 -2.62 -1.94
N MET A 11 3.13 -3.08 -2.84
CA MET A 11 2.80 -4.12 -3.82
C MET A 11 2.72 -5.49 -3.14
N LEU A 12 1.75 -6.31 -3.53
CA LEU A 12 1.60 -7.68 -3.04
C LEU A 12 2.71 -8.56 -3.62
N GLN A 13 3.49 -9.21 -2.76
CA GLN A 13 4.54 -10.14 -3.19
C GLN A 13 3.97 -11.33 -3.99
N ALA A 14 2.77 -11.79 -3.62
CA ALA A 14 2.10 -12.91 -4.27
C ALA A 14 1.42 -12.54 -5.60
N MET A 15 1.27 -11.24 -5.90
CA MET A 15 0.57 -10.77 -7.10
C MET A 15 1.19 -9.45 -7.59
N PRO A 16 2.31 -9.53 -8.34
CA PRO A 16 2.96 -8.35 -8.90
C PRO A 16 1.98 -7.50 -9.73
N GLY A 17 2.10 -6.18 -9.62
CA GLY A 17 1.18 -5.21 -10.23
C GLY A 17 -0.07 -4.91 -9.40
N VAL A 18 -0.32 -5.62 -8.29
CA VAL A 18 -1.44 -5.35 -7.38
C VAL A 18 -0.94 -4.74 -6.07
N PHE A 19 -1.54 -3.61 -5.69
CA PHE A 19 -1.13 -2.80 -4.55
C PHE A 19 -2.28 -2.68 -3.54
N CYS A 20 -1.95 -2.59 -2.26
CA CYS A 20 -2.93 -2.44 -1.18
C CYS A 20 -2.60 -1.24 -0.30
N ALA A 21 -3.60 -0.45 0.08
CA ALA A 21 -3.42 0.73 0.92
C ALA A 21 -4.61 0.90 1.87
N GLY A 22 -4.41 1.72 2.89
CA GLY A 22 -5.42 2.06 3.88
C GLY A 22 -5.90 0.86 4.68
N GLU A 23 -7.21 0.79 4.88
CA GLU A 23 -7.89 -0.22 5.70
C GLU A 23 -7.80 -1.64 5.10
N MET A 24 -7.45 -1.80 3.82
CA MET A 24 -7.20 -3.14 3.24
C MET A 24 -6.02 -3.86 3.91
N LEU A 25 -5.11 -3.11 4.55
CA LEU A 25 -3.96 -3.64 5.28
C LEU A 25 -4.40 -4.12 6.68
N ASP A 26 -3.79 -5.19 7.17
CA ASP A 26 -4.11 -5.83 8.46
C ASP A 26 -3.46 -5.04 9.61
N TRP A 27 -4.09 -3.92 9.97
CA TRP A 27 -3.74 -3.07 11.10
C TRP A 27 -4.97 -2.39 11.66
N GLU A 28 -4.87 -1.90 12.89
CA GLU A 28 -5.98 -1.24 13.57
C GLU A 28 -5.62 0.22 13.90
N ALA A 29 -6.59 1.10 13.69
CA ALA A 29 -6.47 2.53 13.96
C ALA A 29 -7.36 2.91 15.15
N PRO A 30 -6.88 3.70 16.13
CA PRO A 30 -7.77 4.36 17.06
C PRO A 30 -8.69 5.37 16.35
N THR A 31 -9.83 5.69 16.96
CA THR A 31 -10.71 6.76 16.47
C THR A 31 -10.05 8.14 16.63
N GLY A 32 -10.65 9.18 16.04
CA GLY A 32 -10.06 10.53 16.04
C GLY A 32 -9.26 10.86 14.78
N GLY A 33 -9.53 10.17 13.67
CA GLY A 33 -9.00 10.50 12.35
C GLY A 33 -7.75 9.71 11.92
N TYR A 34 -7.17 8.89 12.80
CA TYR A 34 -5.98 8.08 12.47
C TYR A 34 -6.19 7.17 11.27
N LEU A 35 -7.37 6.55 11.14
CA LEU A 35 -7.71 5.74 9.97
C LEU A 35 -7.56 6.54 8.68
N LEU A 36 -8.14 7.75 8.63
CA LEU A 36 -8.08 8.61 7.45
C LEU A 36 -6.64 9.07 7.18
N THR A 37 -5.90 9.48 8.23
CA THR A 37 -4.50 9.87 8.10
C THR A 37 -3.65 8.74 7.51
N ALA A 38 -3.82 7.52 8.01
CA ALA A 38 -3.10 6.36 7.50
C ALA A 38 -3.54 5.97 6.09
N CYS A 39 -4.85 6.03 5.77
CA CYS A 39 -5.36 5.82 4.42
C CYS A 39 -4.73 6.78 3.41
N PHE A 40 -4.63 8.08 3.73
CA PHE A 40 -3.98 9.04 2.82
C PHE A 40 -2.46 8.83 2.73
N ALA A 41 -1.79 8.55 3.84
CA ALA A 41 -0.35 8.31 3.87
C ALA A 41 0.03 7.06 3.06
N SER A 42 -0.66 5.95 3.29
CA SER A 42 -0.45 4.69 2.57
C SER A 42 -0.91 4.77 1.11
N GLY A 43 -2.00 5.47 0.81
CA GLY A 43 -2.42 5.72 -0.57
C GLY A 43 -1.36 6.49 -1.38
N ARG A 44 -0.73 7.50 -0.78
CA ARG A 44 0.42 8.20 -1.39
C ARG A 44 1.61 7.27 -1.58
N ALA A 45 1.91 6.41 -0.62
CA ALA A 45 3.01 5.45 -0.72
C ALA A 45 2.76 4.41 -1.83
N ALA A 46 1.57 3.82 -1.87
CA ALA A 46 1.16 2.88 -2.92
C ALA A 46 1.18 3.53 -4.29
N GLY A 47 0.65 4.75 -4.44
CA GLY A 47 0.66 5.47 -5.72
C GLY A 47 2.08 5.74 -6.22
N ARG A 48 3.03 6.03 -5.33
CA ARG A 48 4.45 6.14 -5.71
C ARG A 48 5.03 4.79 -6.13
N GLY A 49 4.73 3.73 -5.39
CA GLY A 49 5.12 2.36 -5.76
C GLY A 49 4.60 1.95 -7.14
N VAL A 50 3.37 2.32 -7.49
CA VAL A 50 2.80 2.11 -8.82
C VAL A 50 3.59 2.84 -9.90
N VAL A 51 3.91 4.13 -9.69
CA VAL A 51 4.69 4.92 -10.65
C VAL A 51 6.08 4.32 -10.86
N ASP A 52 6.76 3.94 -9.78
CA ASP A 52 8.10 3.34 -9.83
C ASP A 52 8.06 1.98 -10.54
N TRP A 53 7.05 1.15 -10.27
CA TRP A 53 6.84 -0.15 -10.93
C TRP A 53 6.58 0.00 -12.44
N LEU A 54 5.74 0.94 -12.83
CA LEU A 54 5.46 1.24 -14.24
C LEU A 54 6.70 1.79 -14.96
N ALA A 55 7.49 2.65 -14.29
CA ALA A 55 8.73 3.18 -14.83
C ALA A 55 9.83 2.11 -14.98
N GLY A 56 9.83 1.10 -14.12
CA GLY A 56 10.76 -0.03 -14.13
C GLY A 56 10.47 -1.13 -15.16
N CYS A 57 9.56 -0.90 -16.11
CA CYS A 57 9.10 -1.83 -17.14
C CYS A 57 8.04 -2.87 -16.71
N GLY A 58 7.35 -2.70 -15.57
CA GLY A 58 6.14 -3.44 -15.17
C GLY A 58 6.03 -4.87 -15.73
N GLN A 59 6.86 -5.78 -15.22
CA GLN A 59 6.87 -7.20 -15.62
C GLN A 59 5.88 -8.03 -14.81
#